data_AF-A0A257A459-F1
#
_entry.id   AF-A0A257A459-F1
#
_cell.length_a   1.000
_cell.length_b   1.000
_cell.length_c   1.000
_cell.angle_alpha   90.00
_cell.angle_beta   90.00
_cell.angle_gamma   90.00
#
_symmetry.space_group_name_H-M   'P 1'
#
loop_
_entity.id
_entity.type
_entity.pdbx_description
1 polymer ?
#
loop_
_entity_poly.entity_id
_entity_poly.type
_entity_poly.pdbx_seq_one_letter_code
_entity_poly.pdbx_strand_id
1 'polypeptide(L)'
;MPENKRKKVEFKEDTLKGHYGNPIVRITFQVKGEEAEETLKYIANKMDDISKRILKASLDLRTEASKLYLRFSKQEAYLGNVILEDSDDVIRVIVTFKGVKNKSKAIREYLENIGMI
;
A
#
# COMPACT_ATOMS: atom_id res chain seq x y z
N MET A 1 -0.18 1.03 -9.62
CA MET A 1 -1.53 0.98 -10.23
C MET A 1 -1.39 0.70 -11.73
N PRO A 2 -2.31 -0.10 -12.32
CA PRO A 2 -2.37 -0.35 -13.76
C PRO A 2 -2.32 0.93 -14.61
N GLU A 3 -1.64 0.89 -15.74
CA GLU A 3 -1.39 2.06 -16.61
C GLU A 3 -2.68 2.71 -17.12
N ASN A 4 -3.65 1.89 -17.51
CA ASN A 4 -4.96 2.30 -18.01
C ASN A 4 -5.77 3.14 -17.00
N LYS A 5 -5.45 3.09 -15.71
CA LYS A 5 -6.12 3.88 -14.67
C LYS A 5 -5.36 5.15 -14.28
N ARG A 6 -4.07 5.28 -14.64
CA ARG A 6 -3.19 6.38 -14.16
C ARG A 6 -3.68 7.78 -14.58
N LYS A 7 -4.35 7.89 -15.73
CA LYS A 7 -4.86 9.17 -16.25
C LYS A 7 -6.03 9.77 -15.45
N LYS A 8 -6.67 8.98 -14.58
CA LYS A 8 -7.83 9.42 -13.79
C LYS A 8 -7.48 9.79 -12.35
N VAL A 9 -6.20 9.70 -11.97
CA VAL A 9 -5.77 9.95 -10.61
C VAL A 9 -5.45 11.43 -10.44
N GLU A 10 -6.16 12.05 -9.51
CA GLU A 10 -5.85 13.39 -9.03
C GLU A 10 -4.86 13.28 -7.86
N PHE A 11 -3.70 13.91 -8.02
CA PHE A 11 -2.70 14.02 -6.97
C PHE A 11 -2.95 15.30 -6.17
N LYS A 12 -2.88 15.17 -4.85
CA LYS A 12 -2.88 16.29 -3.92
C LYS A 12 -1.48 16.48 -3.37
N GLU A 13 -0.97 17.70 -3.48
CA GLU A 13 0.31 18.12 -2.92
C GLU A 13 0.07 19.09 -1.77
N ASP A 14 0.64 18.79 -0.60
CA ASP A 14 0.61 19.67 0.56
C ASP A 14 2.05 19.99 0.99
N THR A 15 2.41 21.27 1.08
CA THR A 15 3.68 21.69 1.68
C THR A 15 3.52 21.76 3.20
N LEU A 16 4.28 20.94 3.91
CA LEU A 16 4.27 20.85 5.36
C LEU A 16 5.64 21.26 5.92
N LYS A 17 5.73 21.44 7.23
CA LYS A 17 7.02 21.61 7.91
C LYS A 17 7.42 20.28 8.55
N GLY A 18 8.62 19.81 8.23
CA GLY A 18 9.25 18.65 8.85
C GLY A 18 9.67 18.94 10.29
N HIS A 19 10.21 17.91 10.94
CA HIS A 19 10.57 17.96 12.37
C HIS A 19 11.52 19.12 12.71
N TYR A 20 12.48 19.41 11.83
CA TYR A 20 13.44 20.51 11.99
C TYR A 20 13.02 21.82 11.29
N GLY A 21 11.73 21.99 10.97
CA GLY A 21 11.20 23.19 10.30
C GLY A 21 11.46 23.26 8.78
N ASN A 22 12.22 22.32 8.22
CA ASN A 22 12.44 22.21 6.77
C ASN A 22 11.11 21.94 6.03
N PRO A 23 10.85 22.59 4.89
CA PRO A 23 9.67 22.29 4.09
C PRO A 23 9.74 20.85 3.57
N ILE A 24 8.64 20.12 3.69
CA ILE A 24 8.45 18.79 3.10
C ILE A 24 7.22 18.82 2.20
N VAL A 25 7.28 18.16 1.05
CA VAL A 25 6.14 18.02 0.16
C VAL A 25 5.50 16.66 0.38
N ARG A 26 4.22 16.65 0.74
CA ARG A 26 3.43 15.43 0.88
C ARG A 26 2.56 15.27 -0.36
N ILE A 27 2.86 14.24 -1.14
CA ILE A 27 2.06 13.85 -2.31
C ILE A 27 1.13 12.71 -1.90
N THR A 28 -0.16 12.85 -2.19
CA THR A 28 -1.17 11.82 -1.90
C THR A 28 -2.14 11.67 -3.06
N PHE A 29 -2.66 10.46 -3.22
CA PHE A 29 -3.82 10.21 -4.08
C PHE A 29 -4.67 9.12 -3.44
N GLN A 30 -5.94 9.05 -3.83
CA GLN A 30 -6.86 8.03 -3.34
C GLN A 30 -7.64 7.42 -4.50
N VAL A 31 -7.73 6.10 -4.50
CA VAL A 31 -8.63 5.32 -5.36
C VAL A 31 -9.67 4.61 -4.49
N LYS A 32 -10.87 4.37 -5.04
CA LYS A 32 -12.00 3.77 -4.31
C LYS A 32 -12.72 2.74 -5.20
N GLY A 33 -13.50 1.87 -4.58
CA GLY A 33 -14.30 0.86 -5.29
C GLY A 33 -13.42 -0.12 -6.07
N GLU A 34 -13.86 -0.46 -7.28
CA GLU A 34 -13.19 -1.41 -8.19
C GLU A 34 -11.74 -0.99 -8.49
N GLU A 35 -11.47 0.31 -8.69
CA GLU A 35 -10.11 0.79 -8.98
C GLU A 35 -9.14 0.55 -7.81
N ALA A 36 -9.64 0.61 -6.57
CA ALA A 36 -8.82 0.28 -5.40
C ALA A 36 -8.48 -1.21 -5.35
N GLU A 37 -9.44 -2.07 -5.69
CA GLU A 37 -9.25 -3.51 -5.72
C GLU A 37 -8.25 -3.93 -6.82
N GLU A 38 -8.44 -3.40 -8.04
CA GLU A 38 -7.50 -3.60 -9.15
C GLU A 38 -6.09 -3.10 -8.81
N THR A 39 -5.98 -1.96 -8.15
CA THR A 39 -4.68 -1.40 -7.71
C THR A 39 -3.99 -2.34 -6.73
N LEU A 40 -4.72 -2.90 -5.78
CA LEU A 40 -4.17 -3.84 -4.81
C LEU A 40 -3.74 -5.14 -5.47
N LYS A 41 -4.54 -5.70 -6.38
CA LYS A 41 -4.17 -6.89 -7.17
C LYS A 41 -2.92 -6.65 -8.03
N TYR A 42 -2.81 -5.46 -8.62
CA TYR A 42 -1.60 -5.06 -9.35
C TYR A 42 -0.36 -5.01 -8.45
N ILE A 43 -0.49 -4.43 -7.25
CA ILE A 43 0.59 -4.42 -6.25
C ILE A 43 0.98 -5.84 -5.89
N ALA A 44 0.01 -6.70 -5.55
CA ALA A 44 0.26 -8.11 -5.19
C ALA A 44 0.98 -8.89 -6.29
N ASN A 45 0.63 -8.66 -7.55
CA ASN A 45 1.29 -9.30 -8.70
C ASN A 45 2.74 -8.86 -8.86
N LYS A 46 3.04 -7.57 -8.65
CA LYS A 46 4.38 -6.99 -8.80
C LYS A 46 5.29 -7.16 -7.59
N MET A 47 4.72 -7.50 -6.44
CA MET A 47 5.46 -7.69 -5.19
C MET A 47 6.35 -8.93 -5.29
N ASP A 48 7.60 -8.83 -4.85
CA ASP A 48 8.53 -9.95 -4.86
C ASP A 48 8.22 -10.97 -3.75
N ASP A 49 8.74 -12.18 -3.90
CA ASP A 49 8.45 -13.29 -3.00
C ASP A 49 8.96 -13.07 -1.58
N ILE A 50 10.07 -12.32 -1.40
CA ILE A 50 10.61 -12.03 -0.07
C ILE A 50 9.67 -11.07 0.64
N SER A 51 9.23 -10.00 -0.04
CA SER A 51 8.22 -9.08 0.51
C SER A 51 6.91 -9.80 0.85
N LYS A 52 6.44 -10.73 0.01
CA LYS A 52 5.23 -11.53 0.32
C LYS A 52 5.39 -12.34 1.59
N ARG A 53 6.53 -13.02 1.77
CA ARG A 53 6.84 -13.78 2.98
C ARG A 53 6.94 -12.89 4.22
N ILE A 54 7.59 -11.73 4.11
CA ILE A 54 7.68 -10.74 5.19
C ILE A 54 6.28 -10.25 5.56
N LEU A 55 5.44 -9.91 4.57
CA LEU A 55 4.07 -9.49 4.81
C LEU A 55 3.27 -10.58 5.53
N LYS A 56 3.37 -11.83 5.10
CA LYS A 56 2.72 -12.96 5.75
C LYS A 56 3.12 -13.11 7.22
N ALA A 57 4.41 -13.00 7.49
CA ALA A 57 4.96 -13.15 8.85
C ALA A 57 4.63 -11.95 9.76
N SER A 58 4.42 -10.76 9.18
CA SER A 58 4.17 -9.51 9.92
C SER A 58 2.74 -8.99 9.77
N LEU A 59 1.80 -9.78 9.23
CA LEU A 59 0.47 -9.32 8.86
C LEU A 59 -0.31 -8.73 10.04
N ASP A 60 -0.19 -9.35 11.22
CA ASP A 60 -0.89 -8.92 12.43
C ASP A 60 -0.39 -7.56 12.93
N LEU A 61 0.89 -7.22 12.70
CA LEU A 61 1.46 -5.91 13.02
C LEU A 61 1.07 -4.83 12.01
N ARG A 62 0.70 -5.25 10.79
CA ARG A 62 0.35 -4.36 9.68
C ARG A 62 -1.16 -4.21 9.50
N THR A 63 -1.96 -4.90 10.31
CA THR A 63 -3.42 -4.88 10.22
C THR A 63 -4.01 -4.29 11.49
N GLU A 64 -4.82 -3.25 11.33
CA GLU A 64 -5.55 -2.63 12.44
C GLU A 64 -7.01 -2.44 12.05
N ALA A 65 -7.92 -3.03 12.82
CA ALA A 65 -9.34 -3.05 12.51
C ALA A 65 -9.61 -3.51 11.07
N SER A 66 -9.95 -2.59 10.16
CA SER A 66 -10.25 -2.89 8.75
C SER A 66 -9.22 -2.27 7.79
N LYS A 67 -8.03 -1.96 8.28
CA LYS A 67 -6.96 -1.33 7.52
C LYS A 67 -5.74 -2.23 7.46
N LEU A 68 -5.14 -2.30 6.28
CA LEU A 68 -3.82 -2.87 6.05
C LEU A 68 -2.85 -1.73 5.73
N TYR A 69 -1.75 -1.67 6.47
CA TYR A 69 -0.70 -0.68 6.30
C TYR A 69 0.51 -1.32 5.64
N LEU A 70 0.84 -0.84 4.44
CA LEU A 70 1.98 -1.28 3.67
C LEU A 70 2.94 -0.10 3.48
N ARG A 71 4.23 -0.41 3.48
CA ARG A 71 5.31 0.56 3.31
C ARG A 71 6.24 0.00 2.26
N PHE A 72 6.39 0.73 1.16
CA PHE A 72 7.24 0.32 0.04
C PHE A 72 8.42 1.28 -0.12
N SER A 73 9.58 0.76 -0.49
CA SER A 73 10.76 1.58 -0.74
C SER A 73 10.51 2.55 -1.89
N LYS A 74 10.81 3.84 -1.68
CA LYS A 74 10.69 4.86 -2.74
C LYS A 74 11.69 4.63 -3.88
N GLN A 75 12.90 4.21 -3.53
CA GLN A 75 13.99 4.00 -4.49
C GLN A 75 13.67 2.81 -5.39
N GLU A 76 13.25 1.69 -4.82
CA GLU A 76 12.84 0.51 -5.60
C GLU A 76 11.59 0.78 -6.44
N ALA A 77 10.61 1.52 -5.91
CA ALA A 77 9.41 1.89 -6.66
C ALA A 77 9.73 2.76 -7.89
N TYR A 78 10.73 3.64 -7.79
CA TYR A 78 11.21 4.44 -8.92
C TYR A 78 11.83 3.54 -10.02
N LEU A 79 12.50 2.45 -9.64
CA LEU A 79 13.04 1.44 -10.55
C LEU A 79 11.97 0.45 -11.06
N GLY A 80 10.73 0.55 -10.59
CA GLY A 80 9.61 -0.31 -10.99
C GLY A 80 9.44 -1.57 -10.15
N ASN A 81 10.23 -1.73 -9.08
CA ASN A 81 10.16 -2.84 -8.15
C ASN A 81 9.19 -2.53 -6.99
N VAL A 82 8.48 -3.54 -6.49
CA VAL A 82 7.54 -3.39 -5.37
C VAL A 82 8.09 -4.15 -4.17
N ILE A 83 8.95 -3.49 -3.40
CA ILE A 83 9.68 -4.07 -2.27
C ILE A 83 9.16 -3.45 -0.96
N LEU A 84 8.77 -4.29 0.01
CA LEU A 84 8.41 -3.84 1.35
C LEU A 84 9.63 -3.33 2.10
N GLU A 85 9.46 -2.21 2.79
CA GLU A 85 10.54 -1.56 3.56
C GLU A 85 9.94 -0.90 4.81
N ASP A 86 10.58 -1.09 5.96
CA ASP A 86 10.12 -0.54 7.25
C ASP A 86 10.90 0.73 7.67
N SER A 87 11.59 1.38 6.72
CA SER A 87 12.26 2.67 6.94
C SER A 87 11.26 3.82 7.13
N ASP A 88 11.78 5.00 7.49
CA ASP A 88 10.97 6.22 7.61
C ASP A 88 10.66 6.88 6.26
N ASP A 89 11.48 6.65 5.23
CA ASP A 89 11.35 7.28 3.91
C ASP A 89 10.74 6.35 2.84
N VAL A 90 9.45 6.10 2.99
CA VAL A 90 8.70 5.09 2.23
C VAL A 90 7.48 5.65 1.54
N ILE A 91 6.98 4.93 0.54
CA ILE A 91 5.63 5.10 0.01
C ILE A 91 4.67 4.35 0.94
N ARG A 92 3.84 5.09 1.68
CA ARG A 92 2.82 4.50 2.55
C ARG A 92 1.55 4.22 1.75
N VAL A 93 1.12 2.95 1.74
CA VAL A 93 -0.14 2.50 1.14
C VAL A 93 -1.06 2.00 2.25
N ILE A 94 -2.24 2.61 2.34
CA ILE A 94 -3.25 2.24 3.34
C ILE A 94 -4.46 1.69 2.59
N VAL A 95 -4.71 0.38 2.75
CA VAL A 95 -5.88 -0.28 2.17
C VAL A 95 -6.97 -0.34 3.23
N THR A 96 -8.17 0.14 2.91
CA THR A 96 -9.32 0.04 3.82
C THR A 96 -10.35 -0.94 3.27
N PHE A 97 -10.61 -2.01 4.00
CA PHE A 97 -11.62 -3.01 3.67
C PHE A 97 -12.97 -2.63 4.29
N LYS A 98 -14.03 -2.54 3.50
CA LYS A 98 -15.37 -2.17 3.98
C LYS A 98 -16.28 -3.40 4.06
N GLY A 99 -17.20 -3.41 5.03
CA GLY A 99 -18.26 -4.43 5.12
C GLY A 99 -17.82 -5.82 5.60
N VAL A 100 -16.61 -5.95 6.14
CA VAL A 100 -16.03 -7.26 6.48
C VAL A 100 -16.31 -7.65 7.94
N LYS A 101 -16.89 -8.83 8.16
CA LYS A 101 -17.00 -9.48 9.48
C LYS A 101 -15.69 -10.23 9.78
N ASN A 102 -15.28 -10.33 11.05
CA ASN A 102 -14.01 -10.96 11.45
C ASN A 102 -12.80 -10.43 10.65
N LYS A 103 -12.59 -9.11 10.76
CA LYS A 103 -11.76 -8.30 9.85
C LYS A 103 -10.36 -8.89 9.59
N SER A 104 -9.62 -9.28 10.63
CA SER A 104 -8.26 -9.82 10.46
C SER A 104 -8.23 -11.12 9.66
N LYS A 105 -9.17 -12.05 9.94
CA LYS A 105 -9.26 -13.33 9.22
C LYS A 105 -9.62 -13.12 7.75
N ALA A 106 -10.62 -12.30 7.50
CA ALA A 106 -11.07 -12.04 6.14
C ALA A 106 -10.07 -11.24 5.30
N ILE A 107 -9.31 -10.32 5.91
CA ILE A 107 -8.18 -9.65 5.25
C ILE A 107 -7.13 -10.69 4.85
N ARG A 108 -6.76 -11.59 5.77
CA ARG A 108 -5.79 -12.66 5.49
C ARG A 108 -6.23 -13.54 4.32
N GLU A 109 -7.45 -14.08 4.38
CA GLU A 109 -8.01 -14.94 3.31
C GLU A 109 -8.02 -14.21 1.96
N TYR A 110 -8.39 -12.93 1.95
CA TYR A 110 -8.37 -12.13 0.73
C TYR A 110 -6.95 -11.96 0.17
N LEU A 111 -5.97 -11.67 1.04
CA LEU A 111 -4.57 -11.51 0.63
C LEU A 111 -3.96 -12.82 0.10
N GLU A 112 -4.30 -13.96 0.69
CA GLU A 112 -3.93 -15.29 0.21
C GLU A 112 -4.53 -15.54 -1.19
N ASN A 113 -5.82 -15.23 -1.39
CA ASN A 113 -6.51 -15.41 -2.67
C ASN A 113 -5.92 -14.59 -3.82
N ILE A 114 -5.42 -13.38 -3.55
CA ILE A 114 -4.78 -12.55 -4.58
C ILE A 114 -3.27 -12.80 -4.71
N GLY A 115 -2.73 -13.78 -3.98
CA GLY A 115 -1.30 -14.16 -4.02
C GLY A 115 -0.37 -13.09 -3.45
N MET A 116 -0.85 -12.31 -2.47
CA MET A 116 -0.06 -11.27 -1.79
C MET A 116 0.68 -11.79 -0.55
N ILE A 117 0.24 -12.93 0.01
CA ILE A 117 0.86 -13.66 1.14
C ILE A 117 0.71 -15.17 1.01
#